data_AF-Q1ZVS5-F1
#
_entry.id   AF-Q1ZVS5-F1
#
_cell.length_a   1.000
_cell.length_b   1.000
_cell.length_c   1.000
_cell.angle_alpha   90.00
_cell.angle_beta   90.00
_cell.angle_gamma   90.00
#
_symmetry.space_group_name_H-M   'P 1'
#
loop_
_entity.id
_entity.type
_entity.pdbx_description
1 polymer ?
#
loop_
_entity_poly.entity_id
_entity_poly.type
_entity_poly.pdbx_seq_one_letter_code
_entity_poly.pdbx_strand_id
1 'polypeptide(L)'
;MQWTDWPFLLSQVLSQFSIGAFIVIGVIMLSGKLCFGQSDRVLKNFPLIWLLLITAMLLREGTLMLSQIHSQSSFGLETFFCLTILLSTMAYWLCEKHLIGSDKWRKSFLFLVVVWSGLYFIEGVVNHGISYSLAIQFIANVIVGGSLVAHCMLVKSEHKLTKLNTFLPVCGLVLGVVAILSNMQGMSLLVQQAELGDLTGFVVRISSIGLMVLALSLWLMPIITKSKPVTMMLVISSLIMAVASFLTALSM
;
A
#
# COMPACT_ATOMS: atom_id res chain seq x y z
N MET A 1 2.42 14.49 17.65
CA MET A 1 1.11 14.65 16.96
C MET A 1 -0.01 14.62 17.98
N GLN A 2 -1.09 15.36 17.76
CA GLN A 2 -2.28 15.21 18.59
C GLN A 2 -2.99 13.92 18.15
N TRP A 3 -3.60 13.19 19.09
CA TRP A 3 -4.35 11.96 18.78
C TRP A 3 -5.39 12.19 17.67
N THR A 4 -5.85 13.43 17.50
CA THR A 4 -6.77 13.90 16.45
C THR A 4 -6.31 13.66 15.00
N ASP A 5 -5.01 13.48 14.75
CA ASP A 5 -4.46 13.35 13.39
C ASP A 5 -4.50 11.92 12.86
N TRP A 6 -4.96 10.95 13.67
CA TRP A 6 -5.02 9.53 13.31
C TRP A 6 -5.75 9.23 11.98
N PRO A 7 -6.89 9.89 11.62
CA PRO A 7 -7.59 9.52 10.38
C PRO A 7 -6.78 9.95 9.15
N PHE A 8 -6.03 11.05 9.26
CA PHE A 8 -5.14 11.52 8.20
C PHE A 8 -3.99 10.54 7.97
N LEU A 9 -3.32 10.06 9.03
CA LEU A 9 -2.25 9.05 8.91
C LEU A 9 -2.78 7.73 8.33
N LEU A 10 -3.96 7.29 8.78
CA LEU A 10 -4.58 6.09 8.24
C LEU A 10 -4.92 6.24 6.75
N SER A 11 -5.37 7.42 6.32
CA SER A 11 -5.62 7.70 4.90
C SER A 11 -4.37 7.55 4.03
N GLN A 12 -3.20 7.97 4.53
CA GLN A 12 -1.93 7.83 3.82
C GLN A 12 -1.55 6.36 3.66
N VAL A 13 -1.65 5.56 4.74
CA VAL A 13 -1.35 4.12 4.67
C VAL A 13 -2.27 3.41 3.68
N LEU A 14 -3.58 3.68 3.75
CA LEU A 14 -4.57 3.04 2.88
C LEU A 14 -4.35 3.41 1.40
N SER A 15 -4.08 4.69 1.10
CA SER A 15 -3.80 5.13 -0.27
C SER A 15 -2.50 4.52 -0.82
N GLN A 16 -1.42 4.50 -0.03
CA GLN A 16 -0.13 3.90 -0.41
C GLN A 16 -0.27 2.40 -0.73
N PHE A 17 -0.97 1.64 0.13
CA PHE A 17 -1.20 0.21 -0.08
C PHE A 17 -2.04 -0.05 -1.33
N SER A 18 -3.09 0.76 -1.54
CA SER A 18 -4.00 0.61 -2.69
C SER A 18 -3.30 0.89 -4.01
N ILE A 19 -2.57 2.01 -4.09
CA ILE A 19 -1.86 2.41 -5.30
C ILE A 19 -0.72 1.45 -5.59
N GLY A 20 0.02 1.04 -4.56
CA GLY A 20 1.05 0.01 -4.68
C GLY A 20 0.51 -1.32 -5.19
N ALA A 21 -0.64 -1.76 -4.67
CA ALA A 21 -1.31 -2.98 -5.13
C ALA A 21 -1.72 -2.87 -6.61
N PHE A 22 -2.26 -1.71 -7.00
CA PHE A 22 -2.62 -1.44 -8.38
C PHE A 22 -1.41 -1.46 -9.32
N ILE A 23 -0.28 -0.86 -8.93
CA ILE A 23 0.96 -0.88 -9.72
C ILE A 23 1.40 -2.33 -9.95
N VAL A 24 1.49 -3.14 -8.90
CA VAL A 24 1.94 -4.53 -8.99
C VAL A 24 1.00 -5.36 -9.88
N ILE A 25 -0.31 -5.28 -9.64
CA ILE A 25 -1.30 -6.02 -10.44
C ILE A 25 -1.29 -5.54 -11.90
N GLY A 26 -1.25 -4.23 -12.12
CA GLY A 26 -1.24 -3.62 -13.45
C GLY A 26 -0.03 -4.06 -14.26
N VAL A 27 1.17 -4.08 -13.68
CA VAL A 27 2.38 -4.61 -14.34
C VAL A 27 2.25 -6.09 -14.68
N ILE A 28 1.68 -6.90 -13.79
CA ILE A 28 1.45 -8.34 -14.04
C ILE A 28 0.44 -8.54 -15.18
N MET A 29 -0.63 -7.75 -15.22
CA MET A 29 -1.63 -7.79 -16.29
C MET A 29 -1.05 -7.34 -17.64
N LEU A 30 -0.24 -6.27 -17.66
CA LEU A 30 0.46 -5.78 -18.85
C LEU A 30 1.48 -6.79 -19.39
N SER A 31 2.07 -7.60 -18.52
CA SER A 31 3.02 -8.65 -18.92
C SER A 31 2.38 -9.76 -19.77
N GLY A 32 1.05 -9.85 -19.84
CA GLY A 32 0.33 -10.82 -20.67
C GLY A 32 0.47 -12.28 -20.23
N LYS A 33 1.07 -12.54 -19.07
CA LYS A 33 1.30 -13.90 -18.53
C LYS A 33 0.06 -14.49 -17.86
N LEU A 34 -0.97 -13.69 -17.61
CA LEU A 34 -2.24 -14.14 -17.07
C LEU A 34 -3.16 -14.62 -18.19
N CYS A 35 -3.79 -15.78 -18.02
CA CYS A 35 -4.83 -16.24 -18.94
C CYS A 35 -6.06 -15.31 -18.85
N PHE A 36 -6.84 -15.21 -19.93
CA PHE A 36 -8.06 -14.37 -19.99
C PHE A 36 -9.03 -14.62 -18.82
N GLY A 37 -9.24 -15.90 -18.45
CA GLY A 37 -10.09 -16.25 -17.31
C GLY A 37 -9.50 -15.86 -15.94
N GLN A 38 -8.18 -15.66 -15.84
CA GLN A 38 -7.53 -15.20 -14.61
C GLN A 38 -7.56 -13.68 -14.49
N SER A 39 -7.34 -12.95 -15.60
CA SER A 39 -7.49 -11.50 -15.63
C SER A 39 -8.91 -11.07 -15.24
N ASP A 40 -9.95 -11.77 -15.72
CA ASP A 40 -11.35 -11.52 -15.31
C ASP A 40 -11.56 -11.69 -13.79
N ARG A 41 -11.00 -12.75 -13.20
CA ARG A 41 -11.11 -12.97 -11.74
C ARG A 41 -10.34 -11.94 -10.93
N VAL A 42 -9.20 -11.47 -11.42
CA VAL A 42 -8.43 -10.39 -10.80
C VAL A 42 -9.24 -9.09 -10.84
N LEU A 43 -9.86 -8.76 -11.98
CA LEU A 43 -10.73 -7.59 -12.15
C LEU A 43 -11.94 -7.61 -11.21
N LYS A 44 -12.51 -8.79 -10.91
CA LYS A 44 -13.57 -8.93 -9.91
C LYS A 44 -13.14 -8.53 -8.50
N ASN A 45 -11.84 -8.48 -8.22
CA ASN A 45 -11.31 -8.02 -6.93
C ASN A 45 -10.96 -6.52 -6.92
N PHE A 46 -11.00 -5.80 -8.05
CA PHE A 46 -10.70 -4.35 -8.10
C PHE A 46 -11.55 -3.48 -7.17
N PRO A 47 -12.82 -3.80 -6.87
CA PRO A 47 -13.58 -3.07 -5.87
C PRO A 47 -12.90 -2.98 -4.49
N LEU A 48 -12.00 -3.91 -4.14
CA LEU A 48 -11.20 -3.80 -2.92
C LEU A 48 -10.26 -2.58 -2.96
N ILE A 49 -9.57 -2.35 -4.07
CA ILE A 49 -8.67 -1.19 -4.25
C ILE A 49 -9.49 0.10 -4.18
N TRP A 50 -10.67 0.12 -4.80
CA TRP A 50 -11.56 1.28 -4.75
C TRP A 50 -12.07 1.56 -3.34
N LEU A 51 -12.47 0.52 -2.62
CA LEU A 51 -12.93 0.66 -1.24
C LEU A 51 -11.83 1.27 -0.37
N LEU A 52 -10.58 0.80 -0.49
CA LEU A 52 -9.45 1.35 0.24
C LEU A 52 -9.11 2.80 -0.17
N LEU A 53 -9.21 3.14 -1.45
CA LEU A 53 -9.00 4.52 -1.93
C LEU A 53 -10.13 5.47 -1.49
N ILE A 54 -11.39 5.02 -1.57
CA ILE A 54 -12.55 5.82 -1.13
C ILE A 54 -12.47 6.05 0.37
N THR A 55 -12.18 5.02 1.17
CA THR A 55 -12.03 5.19 2.62
C THR A 55 -10.85 6.09 2.95
N ALA A 56 -9.71 5.98 2.24
CA ALA A 56 -8.60 6.92 2.38
C ALA A 56 -9.04 8.37 2.12
N MET A 57 -9.72 8.64 1.01
CA MET A 57 -10.17 9.98 0.66
C MET A 57 -11.21 10.53 1.65
N LEU A 58 -12.16 9.69 2.10
CA LEU A 58 -13.15 10.09 3.10
C LEU A 58 -12.52 10.44 4.44
N LEU A 59 -11.53 9.67 4.90
CA LEU A 59 -10.81 9.96 6.13
C LEU A 59 -10.01 11.26 5.99
N ARG A 60 -9.29 11.44 4.88
CA ARG A 60 -8.46 12.64 4.63
C ARG A 60 -9.32 13.90 4.59
N GLU A 61 -10.27 13.96 3.65
CA GLU A 61 -11.09 15.16 3.43
C GLU A 61 -12.05 15.39 4.61
N GLY A 62 -12.55 14.31 5.22
CA GLY A 62 -13.36 14.41 6.45
C GLY A 62 -12.61 15.08 7.60
N THR A 63 -11.35 14.70 7.83
CA THR A 63 -10.50 15.36 8.85
C THR A 63 -10.24 16.82 8.50
N LEU A 64 -9.93 17.13 7.23
CA LEU A 64 -9.69 18.52 6.80
C LEU A 64 -10.94 19.39 6.99
N MET A 65 -12.13 18.88 6.63
CA MET A 65 -13.40 19.58 6.84
C MET A 65 -13.71 19.83 8.32
N LEU A 66 -13.46 18.84 9.18
CA LEU A 66 -13.72 18.95 10.63
C LEU A 66 -12.71 19.87 11.34
N SER A 67 -11.48 19.96 10.84
CA SER A 67 -10.44 20.79 11.44
C SER A 67 -10.68 22.31 11.31
N GLN A 68 -11.71 22.73 10.57
CA GLN A 68 -12.12 24.13 10.36
C GLN A 68 -10.99 25.11 9.98
N ILE A 69 -9.86 24.61 9.47
CA ILE A 69 -8.78 25.44 8.96
C ILE A 69 -9.32 26.14 7.71
N HIS A 70 -9.82 27.37 7.89
CA HIS A 70 -10.32 28.28 6.86
C HIS A 70 -9.20 28.80 5.93
N SER A 71 -8.16 28.00 5.67
CA SER A 71 -7.36 28.20 4.46
C SER A 71 -8.18 27.65 3.31
N GLN A 72 -8.36 28.42 2.25
CA GLN A 72 -8.81 27.91 0.94
C GLN A 72 -8.18 26.53 0.74
N SER A 73 -8.97 25.47 0.87
CA SER A 73 -8.48 24.09 0.80
C SER A 73 -7.91 23.92 -0.60
N SER A 74 -6.59 24.12 -0.74
CA SER A 74 -5.93 23.89 -2.01
C SER A 74 -6.04 22.40 -2.23
N PHE A 75 -6.74 22.00 -3.27
CA PHE A 75 -6.88 20.62 -3.65
C PHE A 75 -5.49 19.98 -3.73
N GLY A 76 -5.17 19.14 -2.74
CA GLY A 76 -3.83 18.61 -2.56
C GLY A 76 -3.44 17.75 -3.75
N LEU A 77 -2.16 17.83 -4.16
CA LEU A 77 -1.63 17.08 -5.29
C LEU A 77 -1.80 15.56 -5.08
N GLU A 78 -1.63 15.08 -3.84
CA GLU A 78 -1.90 13.68 -3.46
C GLU A 78 -3.39 13.30 -3.65
N THR A 79 -4.32 14.19 -3.29
CA THR A 79 -5.78 13.98 -3.49
C THR A 79 -6.10 13.92 -4.98
N PHE A 80 -5.48 14.78 -5.80
CA PHE A 80 -5.60 14.73 -7.26
C PHE A 80 -5.16 13.38 -7.81
N PHE A 81 -3.96 12.92 -7.44
CA PHE A 81 -3.47 11.62 -7.89
C PHE A 81 -4.41 10.49 -7.47
N CYS A 82 -4.81 10.43 -6.20
CA CYS A 82 -5.68 9.37 -5.68
C CYS A 82 -7.03 9.35 -6.41
N LEU A 83 -7.64 10.51 -6.63
CA LEU A 83 -8.93 10.65 -7.33
C LEU A 83 -8.81 10.26 -8.80
N THR A 84 -7.77 10.72 -9.50
CA THR A 84 -7.53 10.34 -10.90
C THR A 84 -7.28 8.84 -11.03
N ILE A 85 -6.52 8.23 -10.11
CA ILE A 85 -6.31 6.76 -10.09
C ILE A 85 -7.64 6.05 -9.83
N LEU A 86 -8.44 6.48 -8.85
CA LEU A 86 -9.75 5.89 -8.57
C LEU A 86 -10.66 5.93 -9.80
N LEU A 87 -10.83 7.10 -10.42
CA LEU A 87 -11.67 7.24 -11.61
C LEU A 87 -11.13 6.44 -12.80
N SER A 88 -9.82 6.45 -13.03
CA SER A 88 -9.20 5.73 -14.16
C SER A 88 -9.28 4.23 -13.99
N THR A 89 -9.12 3.72 -12.77
CA THR A 89 -9.26 2.28 -12.47
C THR A 89 -10.72 1.81 -12.58
N MET A 90 -11.68 2.64 -12.16
CA MET A 90 -13.11 2.39 -12.39
C MET A 90 -13.45 2.38 -13.88
N ALA A 91 -12.98 3.37 -14.63
CA ALA A 91 -13.16 3.43 -16.07
C ALA A 91 -12.55 2.21 -16.75
N TYR A 92 -11.35 1.77 -16.33
CA TYR A 92 -10.67 0.62 -16.93
C TYR A 92 -11.46 -0.66 -16.69
N TRP A 93 -11.95 -0.86 -15.47
CA TRP A 93 -12.81 -1.99 -15.13
C TRP A 93 -14.09 -2.01 -15.98
N LEU A 94 -14.73 -0.86 -16.20
CA LEU A 94 -15.91 -0.77 -17.07
C LEU A 94 -15.57 -1.12 -18.52
N CYS A 95 -14.47 -0.57 -19.05
CA CYS A 95 -14.02 -0.84 -20.42
C CYS A 95 -13.71 -2.33 -20.63
N GLU A 96 -13.05 -2.97 -19.67
CA GLU A 96 -12.69 -4.38 -19.76
C GLU A 96 -13.92 -5.29 -19.60
N LYS A 97 -14.81 -4.98 -18.64
CA LYS A 97 -16.03 -5.77 -18.39
C LYS A 97 -17.04 -5.69 -19.54
N HIS A 98 -17.21 -4.51 -20.13
CA HIS A 98 -18.10 -4.33 -21.29
C HIS A 98 -17.40 -4.56 -22.63
N LEU A 99 -16.13 -5.02 -22.62
CA LEU A 99 -15.32 -5.26 -23.82
C LEU A 99 -15.31 -4.06 -24.79
N ILE A 100 -15.32 -2.84 -24.24
CA ILE A 100 -15.38 -1.61 -25.02
C ILE A 100 -14.00 -1.38 -25.67
N GLY A 101 -13.99 -1.29 -26.99
CA GLY A 101 -12.79 -1.03 -27.79
C GLY A 101 -11.91 -2.27 -28.04
N SER A 102 -10.85 -2.06 -28.83
CA SER A 102 -9.90 -3.13 -29.16
C SER A 102 -9.03 -3.53 -27.96
N ASP A 103 -8.48 -4.75 -27.98
CA ASP A 103 -7.56 -5.22 -26.94
C ASP A 103 -6.31 -4.33 -26.78
N LYS A 104 -5.81 -3.76 -27.89
CA LYS A 104 -4.69 -2.81 -27.87
C LYS A 104 -5.04 -1.53 -27.11
N TRP A 105 -6.26 -1.02 -27.30
CA TRP A 105 -6.75 0.17 -26.61
C TRP A 105 -6.90 -0.06 -25.11
N ARG A 106 -7.43 -1.21 -24.69
CA ARG A 106 -7.56 -1.54 -23.26
C ARG A 106 -6.21 -1.71 -22.56
N LYS A 107 -5.24 -2.35 -23.23
CA LYS A 107 -3.85 -2.44 -22.74
C LYS A 107 -3.16 -1.09 -22.67
N SER A 108 -3.35 -0.24 -23.68
CA SER A 108 -2.82 1.13 -23.66
C SER A 108 -3.41 1.95 -22.53
N PHE A 109 -4.72 1.80 -22.27
CA PHE A 109 -5.36 2.48 -21.16
C PHE A 109 -4.82 2.00 -19.81
N LEU A 110 -4.73 0.68 -19.60
CA LEU A 110 -4.10 0.12 -18.40
C LEU A 110 -2.67 0.64 -18.20
N PHE A 111 -1.88 0.70 -19.27
CA PHE A 111 -0.52 1.26 -19.24
C PHE A 111 -0.51 2.71 -18.75
N LEU A 112 -1.40 3.56 -19.28
CA LEU A 112 -1.53 4.95 -18.82
C LEU A 112 -1.88 5.04 -17.33
N VAL A 113 -2.81 4.22 -16.83
CA VAL A 113 -3.17 4.24 -15.40
C VAL A 113 -1.99 3.77 -14.52
N VAL A 114 -1.25 2.76 -14.95
CA VAL A 114 -0.05 2.27 -14.25
C VAL A 114 1.04 3.34 -14.24
N VAL A 115 1.28 4.02 -15.37
CA VAL A 115 2.24 5.14 -15.45
C VAL A 115 1.82 6.27 -14.52
N TRP A 116 0.54 6.62 -14.49
CA TRP A 116 0.01 7.66 -13.60
C TRP A 116 0.19 7.30 -12.11
N SER A 117 -0.01 6.02 -11.77
CA SER A 117 0.27 5.50 -10.42
C SER A 117 1.77 5.52 -10.09
N GLY A 118 2.62 5.30 -11.09
CA GLY A 118 4.07 5.48 -10.98
C GLY A 118 4.48 6.93 -10.72
N LEU A 119 3.80 7.91 -11.34
CA LEU A 119 4.03 9.33 -11.07
C LEU A 119 3.66 9.71 -9.64
N TYR A 120 2.56 9.18 -9.10
CA TYR A 120 2.23 9.31 -7.67
C TYR A 120 3.36 8.76 -6.78
N PHE A 121 3.91 7.60 -7.12
CA PHE A 121 5.03 7.02 -6.36
C PHE A 121 6.26 7.93 -6.39
N ILE A 122 6.62 8.48 -7.56
CA ILE A 122 7.77 9.38 -7.71
C ILE A 122 7.56 10.67 -6.90
N GLU A 123 6.38 11.29 -7.03
CA GLU A 123 6.05 12.51 -6.30
C GLU A 123 6.06 12.29 -4.78
N GLY A 124 5.49 11.18 -4.31
CA GLY A 124 5.53 10.82 -2.90
C GLY A 124 6.96 10.60 -2.38
N VAL A 125 7.83 9.94 -3.14
CA VAL A 125 9.26 9.78 -2.76
C VAL A 125 9.97 11.13 -2.69
N VAL A 126 9.72 12.03 -3.65
CA VAL A 126 10.34 13.37 -3.67
C VAL A 126 9.87 14.21 -2.48
N ASN A 127 8.56 14.22 -2.19
CA ASN A 127 7.99 14.99 -1.09
C ASN A 127 8.48 14.51 0.28
N HIS A 128 8.62 13.19 0.46
CA HIS A 128 9.14 12.61 1.70
C HIS A 128 10.68 12.57 1.74
N GLY A 129 11.35 13.04 0.68
CA GLY A 129 12.81 13.07 0.55
C GLY A 129 13.51 14.04 1.51
N ILE A 130 12.76 14.85 2.26
CA ILE A 130 13.30 15.73 3.32
C ILE A 130 14.01 14.91 4.41
N SER A 131 13.49 13.71 4.71
CA SER A 131 14.10 12.78 5.66
C SER A 131 14.21 11.40 5.03
N TYR A 132 15.42 10.83 5.02
CA TYR A 132 15.66 9.49 4.48
C TYR A 132 14.74 8.42 5.07
N SER A 133 14.44 8.50 6.37
CA SER A 133 13.56 7.55 7.05
C SER A 133 12.11 7.62 6.57
N LEU A 134 11.58 8.82 6.32
CA LEU A 134 10.23 9.03 5.79
C LEU A 134 10.13 8.50 4.35
N ALA A 135 11.11 8.79 3.50
CA ALA A 135 11.16 8.29 2.14
C ALA A 135 11.20 6.76 2.09
N ILE A 136 12.04 6.11 2.91
CA ILE A 136 12.12 4.64 2.95
C ILE A 136 10.79 4.03 3.40
N GLN A 137 10.12 4.63 4.38
CA GLN A 137 8.82 4.14 4.84
C GLN A 137 7.72 4.32 3.81
N PHE A 138 7.69 5.46 3.12
CA PHE A 138 6.78 5.65 1.99
C PHE A 138 6.99 4.56 0.93
N ILE A 139 8.25 4.31 0.54
CA ILE A 139 8.61 3.25 -0.41
C ILE A 139 8.17 1.88 0.10
N ALA A 140 8.40 1.59 1.38
CA ALA A 140 8.00 0.32 1.98
C ALA A 140 6.47 0.15 1.97
N ASN A 141 5.70 1.17 2.36
CA ASN A 141 4.25 1.09 2.38
C ASN A 141 3.66 0.88 0.98
N VAL A 142 4.17 1.60 -0.03
CA VAL A 142 3.71 1.45 -1.41
C VAL A 142 4.14 0.09 -1.98
N ILE A 143 5.44 -0.26 -1.90
CA ILE A 143 5.94 -1.46 -2.56
C ILE A 143 5.64 -2.71 -1.75
N VAL A 144 6.02 -2.77 -0.47
CA VAL A 144 5.81 -3.95 0.40
C VAL A 144 4.33 -4.09 0.75
N GLY A 145 3.70 -3.04 1.27
CA GLY A 145 2.27 -3.06 1.61
C GLY A 145 1.39 -3.35 0.38
N GLY A 146 1.65 -2.64 -0.72
CA GLY A 146 0.94 -2.84 -1.98
C GLY A 146 1.17 -4.22 -2.61
N SER A 147 2.40 -4.73 -2.65
CA SER A 147 2.67 -6.07 -3.18
C SER A 147 2.03 -7.18 -2.34
N LEU A 148 1.88 -6.98 -1.04
CA LEU A 148 1.23 -7.92 -0.14
C LEU A 148 -0.29 -7.97 -0.40
N VAL A 149 -0.94 -6.81 -0.54
CA VAL A 149 -2.35 -6.70 -0.97
C VAL A 149 -2.54 -7.28 -2.39
N ALA A 150 -1.63 -6.99 -3.31
CA ALA A 150 -1.65 -7.56 -4.66
C ALA A 150 -1.52 -9.09 -4.64
N HIS A 151 -0.61 -9.62 -3.82
CA HIS A 151 -0.44 -11.06 -3.66
C HIS A 151 -1.71 -11.71 -3.10
N CYS A 152 -2.37 -11.07 -2.12
CA CYS A 152 -3.67 -11.51 -1.62
C CYS A 152 -4.73 -11.59 -2.74
N MET A 153 -4.84 -10.55 -3.58
CA MET A 153 -5.77 -10.52 -4.72
C MET A 153 -5.44 -11.57 -5.79
N LEU A 154 -4.15 -11.82 -6.05
CA LEU A 154 -3.68 -12.84 -6.99
C LEU A 154 -3.96 -14.26 -6.49
N VAL A 155 -3.80 -14.53 -5.20
CA VAL A 155 -4.13 -15.84 -4.60
C VAL A 155 -5.63 -16.06 -4.60
N LYS A 156 -6.41 -15.04 -4.22
CA LYS A 156 -7.88 -15.09 -4.29
C LYS A 156 -8.42 -15.34 -5.70
N SER A 157 -7.70 -14.91 -6.74
CA SER A 157 -8.08 -15.14 -8.14
C SER A 157 -7.56 -16.46 -8.73
N GLU A 158 -6.91 -17.31 -7.92
CA GLU A 158 -6.35 -18.60 -8.34
C GLU A 158 -5.35 -18.46 -9.51
N HIS A 159 -4.45 -17.48 -9.43
CA HIS A 159 -3.40 -17.33 -10.43
C HIS A 159 -2.51 -18.61 -10.49
N LYS A 160 -2.04 -18.94 -11.70
CA LYS A 160 -1.22 -20.15 -11.95
C LYS A 160 0.29 -19.85 -11.97
N LEU A 161 0.68 -18.59 -11.84
CA LEU A 161 2.09 -18.16 -11.90
C LEU A 161 2.80 -18.45 -10.58
N THR A 162 3.21 -19.70 -10.37
CA THR A 162 3.90 -20.16 -9.15
C THR A 162 5.14 -19.34 -8.80
N LYS A 163 5.85 -18.78 -9.79
CA LYS A 163 7.01 -17.90 -9.57
C LYS A 163 6.66 -16.64 -8.76
N LEU A 164 5.44 -16.10 -8.89
CA LEU A 164 5.01 -14.91 -8.14
C LEU A 164 4.87 -15.20 -6.64
N ASN A 165 4.46 -16.43 -6.29
CA ASN A 165 4.33 -16.85 -4.88
C ASN A 165 5.66 -16.88 -4.13
N THR A 166 6.78 -16.96 -4.85
CA THR A 166 8.13 -16.89 -4.27
C THR A 166 8.74 -15.51 -4.45
N PHE A 167 8.58 -14.90 -5.63
CA PHE A 167 9.19 -13.61 -5.94
C PHE A 167 8.63 -12.46 -5.10
N LEU A 168 7.31 -12.37 -4.95
CA LEU A 168 6.70 -11.25 -4.20
C LEU A 168 7.12 -11.26 -2.71
N PRO A 169 7.02 -12.39 -1.97
CA PRO A 169 7.46 -12.39 -0.57
C PRO A 169 8.96 -12.20 -0.38
N VAL A 170 9.80 -12.70 -1.29
CA VAL A 170 11.27 -12.52 -1.19
C VAL A 170 11.66 -11.06 -1.43
N CYS A 171 11.15 -10.42 -2.48
CA CYS A 171 11.36 -8.98 -2.71
C CYS A 171 10.81 -8.16 -1.54
N GLY A 172 9.63 -8.56 -1.04
CA GLY A 172 9.00 -7.99 0.14
C GLY A 172 9.85 -8.09 1.41
N LEU A 173 10.50 -9.23 1.65
CA LEU A 173 11.42 -9.40 2.78
C LEU A 173 12.63 -8.48 2.66
N VAL A 174 13.26 -8.39 1.48
CA VAL A 174 14.45 -7.52 1.29
C VAL A 174 14.11 -6.07 1.61
N LEU A 175 13.01 -5.56 1.03
CA LEU A 175 12.56 -4.18 1.29
C LEU A 175 12.04 -4.01 2.73
N GLY A 176 11.38 -5.02 3.28
CA GLY A 176 10.88 -5.03 4.65
C GLY A 176 12.00 -4.93 5.68
N VAL A 177 13.13 -5.63 5.46
CA VAL A 177 14.33 -5.51 6.30
C VAL A 177 14.91 -4.09 6.23
N VAL A 178 15.00 -3.50 5.04
CA VAL A 178 15.46 -2.10 4.89
C VAL A 178 14.53 -1.14 5.65
N ALA A 179 13.22 -1.35 5.58
CA ALA A 179 12.24 -0.54 6.30
C ALA A 179 12.34 -0.70 7.82
N ILE A 180 12.57 -1.93 8.32
CA ILE A 180 12.82 -2.19 9.75
C ILE A 180 14.10 -1.48 10.22
N LEU A 181 15.19 -1.58 9.46
CA LEU A 181 16.46 -0.91 9.79
C LEU A 181 16.29 0.62 9.80
N SER A 182 15.54 1.15 8.83
CA SER A 182 15.19 2.58 8.81
C SER A 182 14.32 2.98 10.00
N ASN A 183 13.46 2.08 10.49
CA ASN A 183 12.63 2.31 11.67
C ASN A 183 13.43 2.38 12.97
N MET A 184 14.56 1.67 13.03
CA MET A 184 15.46 1.71 14.17
C MET A 184 16.25 3.04 14.26
N GLN A 185 16.35 3.79 13.15
CA GLN A 185 16.96 5.12 13.18
C GLN A 185 16.10 6.08 14.01
N GLY A 186 16.73 6.81 14.92
CA GLY A 186 16.05 7.72 15.86
C GLY A 186 15.56 7.07 17.17
N MET A 187 15.73 5.75 17.32
CA MET A 187 15.36 5.05 18.57
C MET A 187 16.11 5.58 19.80
N SER A 188 17.36 6.04 19.64
CA SER A 188 18.15 6.59 20.76
C SER A 188 17.50 7.82 21.40
N LEU A 189 16.85 8.67 20.59
CA LEU A 189 16.16 9.86 21.07
C LEU A 189 14.86 9.48 21.80
N LEU A 190 14.13 8.49 21.28
CA LEU A 190 12.94 7.94 21.94
C LEU A 190 13.28 7.25 23.28
N VAL A 191 14.43 6.60 23.37
CA VAL A 191 14.94 6.03 24.64
C VAL A 191 15.22 7.13 25.65
N GLN A 192 15.87 8.22 25.25
CA GLN A 192 16.11 9.36 26.15
C GLN A 192 14.80 10.02 26.61
N GLN A 193 13.80 10.15 25.74
CA GLN A 193 12.48 10.65 26.12
C GLN A 193 11.73 9.71 27.08
N ALA A 194 11.88 8.39 26.88
CA ALA A 194 11.33 7.39 27.77
C ALA A 194 11.97 7.45 29.17
N GLU A 195 13.29 7.70 29.26
CA GLU A 195 13.98 7.92 30.54
C GLU A 195 13.47 9.18 31.27
N LEU A 196 13.02 10.19 30.52
CA LEU A 196 12.40 11.42 31.05
C LEU A 196 10.90 11.25 31.38
N GLY A 197 10.33 10.05 31.18
CA GLY A 197 8.96 9.70 31.56
C GLY A 197 7.94 9.69 30.40
N ASP A 198 8.32 10.03 29.17
CA ASP A 198 7.45 9.89 28.00
C ASP A 198 7.72 8.58 27.25
N LEU A 199 7.01 7.52 27.66
CA LEU A 199 7.14 6.18 27.10
C LEU A 199 6.36 5.96 25.80
N THR A 200 5.48 6.89 25.43
CA THR A 200 4.45 6.63 24.41
C THR A 200 5.05 6.39 23.02
N GLY A 201 5.92 7.29 22.56
CA GLY A 201 6.57 7.17 21.25
C GLY A 201 7.45 5.92 21.14
N PHE A 202 8.18 5.59 22.20
CA PHE A 202 9.04 4.40 22.26
C PHE A 202 8.24 3.10 22.14
N VAL A 203 7.15 2.96 22.92
CA VAL A 203 6.28 1.76 22.89
C VAL A 203 5.62 1.59 21.53
N VAL A 204 5.12 2.68 20.93
CA VAL A 204 4.49 2.65 19.60
C VAL A 204 5.50 2.22 18.53
N ARG A 205 6.75 2.74 18.59
CA ARG A 205 7.80 2.40 17.63
C ARG A 205 8.21 0.92 17.71
N ILE A 206 8.43 0.40 18.91
CA ILE A 206 8.76 -1.02 19.11
C ILE A 206 7.62 -1.93 18.68
N SER A 207 6.38 -1.55 19.01
CA SER A 207 5.19 -2.30 18.61
C SER A 207 5.07 -2.36 17.10
N SER A 208 5.32 -1.25 16.40
CA SER A 208 5.39 -1.22 14.94
C SER A 208 6.42 -2.21 14.40
N ILE A 209 7.68 -2.14 14.86
CA ILE A 209 8.76 -3.02 14.39
C ILE A 209 8.38 -4.50 14.60
N GLY A 210 7.85 -4.84 15.77
CA GLY A 210 7.39 -6.20 16.08
C GLY A 210 6.28 -6.67 15.11
N LEU A 211 5.30 -5.82 14.84
CA LEU A 211 4.22 -6.13 13.89
C LEU A 211 4.73 -6.25 12.44
N MET A 212 5.70 -5.44 12.00
CA MET A 212 6.32 -5.59 10.68
C MET A 212 6.99 -6.95 10.54
N VAL A 213 7.77 -7.37 11.56
CA VAL A 213 8.42 -8.68 11.58
C VAL A 213 7.38 -9.80 11.51
N LEU A 214 6.29 -9.70 12.29
CA LEU A 214 5.21 -10.68 12.26
C LEU A 214 4.51 -10.73 10.89
N ALA A 215 4.19 -9.59 10.30
CA ALA A 215 3.57 -9.52 8.98
C ALA A 215 4.44 -10.18 7.90
N LEU A 216 5.74 -9.86 7.86
CA LEU A 216 6.69 -10.47 6.91
C LEU A 216 6.83 -11.97 7.15
N SER A 217 6.90 -12.40 8.40
CA SER A 217 7.00 -13.81 8.77
C SER A 217 5.77 -14.60 8.29
N LEU A 218 4.57 -14.06 8.50
CA LEU A 218 3.33 -14.65 7.99
C LEU A 218 3.30 -14.67 6.46
N TRP A 219 3.86 -13.66 5.80
CA TRP A 219 3.90 -13.60 4.35
C TRP A 219 4.86 -14.65 3.74
N LEU A 220 5.97 -14.91 4.41
CA LEU A 220 6.98 -15.91 4.03
C LEU A 220 6.60 -17.34 4.40
N MET A 221 5.65 -17.51 5.32
CA MET A 221 5.22 -18.82 5.82
C MET A 221 5.02 -19.87 4.71
N PRO A 222 4.34 -19.60 3.57
CA PRO A 222 4.11 -20.60 2.53
C PRO A 222 5.39 -21.09 1.86
N ILE A 223 6.43 -20.24 1.80
CA ILE A 223 7.74 -20.59 1.26
C ILE A 223 8.45 -21.53 2.24
N ILE A 224 8.40 -21.21 3.54
CA ILE A 224 9.04 -21.99 4.61
C ILE A 224 8.39 -23.36 4.75
N THR A 225 7.06 -23.42 4.78
CA THR A 225 6.29 -24.66 4.92
C THR A 225 6.13 -25.43 3.60
N LYS A 226 6.62 -24.88 2.47
CA LYS A 226 6.40 -25.42 1.11
C LYS A 226 4.92 -25.68 0.80
N SER A 227 4.03 -24.88 1.38
CA SER A 227 2.58 -25.00 1.18
C SER A 227 2.06 -23.95 0.19
N LYS A 228 0.84 -24.16 -0.32
CA LYS A 228 0.17 -23.14 -1.12
C LYS A 228 -0.14 -21.92 -0.23
N PRO A 229 0.01 -20.68 -0.74
CA PRO A 229 -0.37 -19.50 0.03
C PRO A 229 -1.89 -19.51 0.26
N VAL A 230 -2.30 -19.28 1.51
CA VAL A 230 -3.71 -19.24 1.92
C VAL A 230 -4.16 -17.78 1.97
N THR A 231 -5.28 -17.47 1.31
CA THR A 231 -5.81 -16.09 1.22
C THR A 231 -5.99 -15.45 2.59
N MET A 232 -6.59 -16.16 3.56
CA MET A 232 -6.83 -15.62 4.90
C MET A 232 -5.53 -15.21 5.61
N MET A 233 -4.46 -16.00 5.46
CA MET A 233 -3.16 -15.67 6.05
C MET A 233 -2.55 -14.42 5.41
N LEU A 234 -2.71 -14.24 4.09
CA LEU A 234 -2.26 -13.04 3.39
C LEU A 234 -3.09 -11.80 3.78
N VAL A 235 -4.40 -11.95 4.00
CA VAL A 235 -5.26 -10.87 4.51
C VAL A 235 -4.81 -10.44 5.91
N ILE A 236 -4.58 -11.40 6.81
CA ILE A 236 -4.09 -11.13 8.17
C ILE A 236 -2.73 -10.43 8.11
N SER A 237 -1.81 -10.94 7.28
CA SER A 237 -0.49 -10.33 7.07
C SER A 237 -0.62 -8.89 6.50
N SER A 238 -1.55 -8.64 5.59
CA SER A 238 -1.84 -7.29 5.05
C SER A 238 -2.32 -6.34 6.13
N LEU A 239 -3.24 -6.80 6.98
CA LEU A 239 -3.81 -6.00 8.06
C LEU A 239 -2.76 -5.69 9.14
N ILE A 240 -1.95 -6.67 9.53
CA ILE A 240 -0.86 -6.46 10.48
C ILE A 240 0.16 -5.47 9.90
N MET A 241 0.50 -5.58 8.61
CA MET A 241 1.40 -4.63 7.95
C MET A 241 0.81 -3.21 7.94
N ALA A 242 -0.49 -3.06 7.65
CA ALA A 242 -1.16 -1.76 7.66
C ALA A 242 -1.17 -1.13 9.07
N VAL A 243 -1.43 -1.93 10.11
CA VAL A 243 -1.35 -1.47 11.51
C VAL A 243 0.09 -1.07 11.87
N ALA A 244 1.08 -1.86 11.45
CA ALA A 244 2.49 -1.53 11.68
C ALA A 244 2.88 -0.20 11.01
N SER A 245 2.53 -0.01 9.73
CA SER A 245 2.73 1.24 9.01
C SER A 245 2.05 2.43 9.68
N PHE A 246 0.82 2.25 10.17
CA PHE A 246 0.08 3.28 10.90
C PHE A 246 0.77 3.66 12.23
N LEU A 247 1.16 2.69 13.04
CA LEU A 247 1.89 2.95 14.29
C LEU A 247 3.24 3.62 14.01
N THR A 248 3.88 3.26 12.91
CA THR A 248 5.12 3.91 12.51
C THR A 248 4.92 5.40 12.24
N ALA A 249 3.90 5.74 11.48
CA ALA A 249 3.56 7.13 11.18
C ALA A 249 3.18 7.92 12.46
N LEU A 250 2.55 7.26 13.44
CA LEU A 250 2.21 7.85 14.73
C LEU A 250 3.43 8.13 15.62
N SER A 251 4.50 7.35 15.47
CA SER A 251 5.74 7.47 16.25
C SER A 251 6.75 8.48 15.71
N MET A 252 6.45 9.11 14.57
CA MET A 252 7.30 10.11 13.90
C MET A 252 6.88 11.53 14.26
#